data_AF-A0A1E7KRR6-F1
#
_entry.id   AF-A0A1E7KRR6-F1
#
_cell.length_a   1.000
_cell.length_b   1.000
_cell.length_c   1.000
_cell.angle_alpha   90.00
_cell.angle_beta   90.00
_cell.angle_gamma   90.00
#
_symmetry.space_group_name_H-M   'P 1'
#
loop_
_entity.id
_entity.type
_entity.pdbx_description
1 polymer ?
#
loop_
_entity_poly.entity_id
_entity_poly.type
_entity_poly.pdbx_seq_one_letter_code
_entity_poly.pdbx_strand_id
1 'polypeptide(L)'
;LIISDESWRDTAHDPRETVVVSPAEMLGHGGRDSVVVLAGLEVSLLPDGPQAGIARFPASPYGHRLSARVREILETLHAGPHGADDAAIAAALTEPAAVRKRLAA
;
A
#
# COMPACT_ATOMS: atom_id res chain seq x y z
N LEU A 1 0.14 3.17 -17.89
CA LEU A 1 -0.10 2.61 -16.55
C LEU A 1 1.25 2.30 -15.94
N ILE A 2 1.55 2.90 -14.79
CA ILE A 2 2.75 2.65 -13.99
C ILE A 2 2.29 1.89 -12.75
N ILE A 3 2.98 0.81 -12.44
CA ILE A 3 2.80 0.07 -11.19
C ILE A 3 4.03 0.35 -10.34
N SER A 4 3.83 1.05 -9.22
CA SER A 4 4.88 1.39 -8.27
C SER A 4 4.82 0.40 -7.12
N ASP A 5 5.85 -0.43 -6.96
CA ASP A 5 6.01 -1.26 -5.77
C ASP A 5 6.76 -0.43 -4.71
N GLU A 6 6.03 -0.09 -3.65
CA GLU A 6 6.49 0.76 -2.56
C GLU A 6 6.55 -0.02 -1.23
N SER A 7 6.65 -1.35 -1.29
CA SER A 7 6.70 -2.21 -0.10
C SER A 7 7.82 -1.78 0.87
N TRP A 8 8.98 -1.39 0.34
CA TRP A 8 10.15 -0.99 1.14
C TRP A 8 10.20 0.52 1.45
N ARG A 9 9.16 1.28 1.11
CA ARG A 9 9.13 2.75 1.26
C ARG A 9 9.40 3.20 2.70
N ASP A 10 8.90 2.45 3.67
CA ASP A 10 8.97 2.80 5.10
C ASP A 10 10.17 2.20 5.83
N THR A 11 11.08 1.54 5.11
CA THR A 11 12.35 1.12 5.72
C THR A 11 13.26 2.31 6.00
N ALA A 12 14.24 2.10 6.89
CA ALA A 12 15.15 3.18 7.29
C ALA A 12 16.01 3.62 6.09
N HIS A 13 15.89 4.90 5.74
CA HIS A 13 16.73 5.55 4.74
C HIS A 13 17.65 6.55 5.42
N ASP A 14 18.82 6.84 4.83
CA ASP A 14 19.61 7.99 5.27
C ASP A 14 18.88 9.28 4.85
N PRO A 15 18.38 10.09 5.79
CA PRO A 15 17.57 11.26 5.49
C PRO A 15 18.35 12.38 4.78
N ARG A 16 19.69 12.33 4.78
CA ARG A 16 20.52 13.32 4.08
C ARG A 16 20.85 12.93 2.65
N GLU A 17 20.72 11.65 2.31
CA GLU A 17 21.06 11.14 0.98
C GLU A 17 19.83 10.66 0.19
N THR A 18 18.72 10.37 0.86
CA THR A 18 17.54 9.77 0.21
C THR A 18 16.34 10.69 0.30
N VAL A 19 15.84 11.12 -0.86
CA VAL A 19 14.51 11.72 -1.00
C VAL A 19 13.51 10.61 -1.28
N VAL A 20 12.68 10.27 -0.30
CA VAL A 20 11.58 9.31 -0.49
C VAL A 20 10.41 10.01 -1.16
N VAL A 21 10.22 9.73 -2.45
CA VAL A 21 9.11 10.29 -3.25
C VAL A 21 8.52 9.20 -4.15
N SER A 22 7.20 9.07 -4.14
CA SER A 22 6.46 8.13 -4.99
C SER A 22 6.37 8.67 -6.43
N PRO A 23 6.38 7.81 -7.46
CA PRO A 23 5.97 8.18 -8.81
C PRO A 23 4.59 8.84 -8.83
N ALA A 24 3.66 8.44 -7.95
CA ALA A 24 2.35 9.05 -7.81
C ALA A 24 2.40 10.49 -7.26
N GLU A 25 3.51 10.90 -6.65
CA GLU A 25 3.75 12.26 -6.18
C GLU A 25 4.48 13.09 -7.26
N MET A 26 5.50 12.51 -7.91
CA MET A 26 6.34 13.15 -8.93
C MET A 26 5.58 13.48 -10.21
N LEU A 27 4.78 12.54 -10.68
CA LEU A 27 3.97 12.73 -11.86
C LEU A 27 2.86 13.69 -11.46
N GLY A 28 2.86 14.91 -11.99
CA GLY A 28 1.86 15.93 -11.66
C GLY A 28 0.44 15.54 -12.07
N HIS A 29 -0.50 16.51 -12.07
CA HIS A 29 -1.94 16.25 -12.26
C HIS A 29 -2.32 15.38 -13.48
N GLY A 30 -1.56 15.41 -14.57
CA GLY A 30 -1.81 14.56 -15.75
C GLY A 30 -1.25 13.12 -15.66
N GLY A 31 -0.25 12.88 -14.81
CA GLY A 31 0.39 11.57 -14.68
C GLY A 31 -0.01 10.78 -13.43
N ARG A 32 -0.51 11.43 -12.37
CA ARG A 32 -1.05 10.75 -11.17
C ARG A 32 -2.17 9.77 -11.50
N ASP A 33 -2.97 10.10 -12.52
CA ASP A 33 -4.09 9.27 -12.98
C ASP A 33 -3.66 7.94 -13.63
N SER A 34 -2.35 7.72 -13.76
CA SER A 34 -1.76 6.55 -14.39
C SER A 34 -0.94 5.67 -13.46
N VAL A 35 -0.84 5.98 -12.15
CA VAL A 35 -0.01 5.24 -11.18
C VAL A 35 -0.88 4.42 -10.22
N VAL A 36 -0.68 3.11 -10.20
CA VAL A 36 -1.15 2.23 -9.11
C VAL A 36 0.03 1.99 -8.18
N VAL A 37 -0.16 2.24 -6.89
CA VAL A 37 0.85 1.99 -5.85
C VAL A 37 0.51 0.69 -5.14
N LEU A 38 1.48 -0.20 -5.00
CA LEU A 38 1.39 -1.44 -4.26
C LEU A 38 2.30 -1.33 -3.02
N ALA A 39 1.86 -1.88 -1.90
CA ALA A 39 2.73 -2.08 -0.73
C ALA A 39 2.38 -3.39 -0.04
N GLY A 40 3.37 -4.26 0.15
CA GLY A 40 3.30 -5.40 1.06
C GLY A 40 3.31 -4.91 2.51
N LEU A 41 2.43 -5.45 3.34
CA LEU A 41 2.33 -5.10 4.76
C LEU A 41 3.32 -5.91 5.61
N GLU A 42 3.79 -7.05 5.11
CA GLU A 42 4.74 -7.96 5.78
C GLU A 42 6.13 -7.35 6.00
N VAL A 43 6.50 -6.34 5.21
CA VAL A 43 7.81 -5.69 5.30
C VAL A 43 7.83 -4.47 6.23
N SER A 44 6.67 -3.96 6.65
CA SER A 44 6.58 -2.69 7.40
C SER A 44 5.62 -2.70 8.58
N LEU A 45 4.48 -3.39 8.49
CA LEU A 45 3.34 -3.22 9.40
C LEU A 45 2.88 -4.51 10.09
N LEU A 46 3.18 -5.68 9.54
CA LEU A 46 2.80 -6.97 10.10
C LEU A 46 3.98 -7.68 10.76
N PRO A 47 3.81 -8.26 11.95
CA PRO A 47 4.77 -9.22 12.49
C PRO A 47 4.83 -10.48 11.61
N ASP A 48 5.92 -11.24 11.68
CA ASP A 48 6.10 -12.49 10.93
C ASP A 48 4.85 -13.38 11.00
N GLY A 49 4.17 -13.60 9.87
CA GLY A 49 2.97 -14.42 9.79
C GLY A 49 2.05 -14.08 8.61
N PRO A 50 1.14 -13.09 8.73
CA PRO A 50 0.14 -12.80 7.70
C PRO A 50 0.77 -12.14 6.48
N GLN A 51 0.42 -12.59 5.28
CA GLN A 51 0.82 -11.98 4.02
C GLN A 51 -0.35 -11.19 3.43
N ALA A 52 -0.22 -9.88 3.40
CA ALA A 52 -1.23 -9.00 2.84
C ALA A 52 -0.59 -7.80 2.17
N GLY A 53 -1.19 -7.36 1.06
CA GLY A 53 -0.78 -6.17 0.36
C GLY A 53 -1.94 -5.18 0.21
N ILE A 54 -1.61 -3.90 0.11
CA ILE A 54 -2.54 -2.84 -0.24
C ILE A 54 -2.23 -2.34 -1.65
N ALA A 55 -3.29 -1.97 -2.38
CA ALA A 55 -3.18 -1.34 -3.69
C ALA A 55 -3.96 -0.02 -3.69
N ARG A 56 -3.25 1.09 -3.89
CA ARG A 56 -3.86 2.40 -4.12
C ARG A 56 -3.99 2.63 -5.61
N PHE A 57 -5.24 2.67 -6.08
CA PHE A 57 -5.55 3.07 -7.45
C PHE A 57 -5.69 4.60 -7.55
N PRO A 58 -5.45 5.19 -8.74
CA PRO A 58 -5.72 6.62 -8.95
C PRO A 58 -7.18 6.97 -8.67
N ALA A 59 -7.42 8.14 -8.08
CA ALA A 59 -8.77 8.65 -7.81
C ALA A 59 -9.46 9.25 -9.08
N SER A 60 -9.28 8.58 -10.21
CA SER A 60 -9.80 8.98 -11.52
C SER A 60 -10.86 7.99 -12.00
N PRO A 61 -11.72 8.36 -12.99
CA PRO A 61 -12.67 7.41 -13.57
C PRO A 61 -12.01 6.14 -14.11
N TYR A 62 -10.78 6.25 -14.64
CA TYR A 62 -10.00 5.09 -15.07
C TYR A 62 -9.57 4.23 -13.89
N GLY A 63 -9.03 4.83 -12.84
CA GLY A 63 -8.60 4.11 -11.64
C GLY A 63 -9.74 3.38 -10.94
N HIS A 64 -10.95 3.97 -10.89
CA HIS A 64 -12.14 3.30 -10.35
C HIS A 64 -12.57 2.08 -11.18
N ARG A 65 -12.52 2.16 -12.51
CA ARG A 65 -12.83 0.99 -13.37
C ARG A 65 -11.79 -0.10 -13.22
N LEU A 66 -10.51 0.28 -13.13
CA LEU A 66 -9.42 -0.67 -12.93
C LEU A 66 -9.53 -1.37 -11.57
N SER A 67 -9.81 -0.62 -10.49
CA SER A 67 -9.95 -1.20 -9.15
C SER A 67 -11.16 -2.14 -9.04
N ALA A 68 -12.27 -1.80 -9.69
CA ALA A 68 -13.43 -2.69 -9.78
C ALA A 68 -13.06 -4.02 -10.47
N ARG A 69 -12.38 -3.95 -11.63
CA ARG A 69 -11.97 -5.15 -12.36
C ARG A 69 -10.96 -6.00 -11.60
N VAL A 70 -10.00 -5.37 -10.92
CA VAL A 70 -9.03 -6.08 -10.07
C VAL A 70 -9.75 -6.79 -8.93
N ARG A 71 -10.72 -6.12 -8.28
CA ARG A 71 -11.51 -6.73 -7.21
C ARG A 71 -12.29 -7.95 -7.68
N GLU A 72 -12.96 -7.87 -8.82
CA GLU A 72 -13.66 -9.02 -9.42
C GLU A 72 -12.71 -10.22 -9.64
N ILE A 73 -11.49 -9.96 -10.11
CA ILE A 73 -10.48 -11.00 -10.33
C ILE A 73 -10.02 -11.58 -8.99
N LEU A 74 -9.71 -10.76 -7.99
CA LEU A 74 -9.29 -11.22 -6.66
C LEU A 74 -10.39 -12.05 -5.98
N GLU A 75 -11.66 -11.64 -6.10
CA GLU A 75 -12.81 -12.39 -5.62
C GLU A 75 -12.92 -13.75 -6.32
N THR A 76 -12.77 -13.78 -7.65
CA THR A 76 -12.77 -15.02 -8.45
C THR A 76 -11.65 -15.97 -8.04
N LEU A 77 -10.46 -15.43 -7.72
CA LEU A 77 -9.31 -16.19 -7.26
C LEU A 77 -9.35 -16.55 -5.77
N HIS A 78 -10.35 -16.05 -5.04
CA HIS A 78 -10.45 -16.16 -3.58
C HIS A 78 -9.22 -15.59 -2.85
N ALA A 79 -8.59 -14.57 -3.44
CA ALA A 79 -7.36 -13.92 -2.99
C ALA A 79 -7.63 -12.76 -2.02
N GLY A 80 -8.40 -13.04 -0.96
CA GLY A 80 -8.65 -12.12 0.15
C GLY A 80 -7.98 -12.58 1.44
N PRO A 81 -7.83 -11.69 2.44
CA PRO A 81 -7.47 -12.11 3.80
C PRO A 81 -8.58 -13.01 4.37
N HIS A 82 -8.21 -14.10 5.05
CA HIS A 82 -9.16 -15.06 5.61
C HIS A 82 -8.85 -15.32 7.09
N GLY A 83 -9.89 -15.47 7.91
CA GLY A 83 -9.74 -15.93 9.30
C GLY A 83 -9.00 -14.96 10.22
N ALA A 84 -8.08 -15.47 11.04
CA ALA A 84 -7.37 -14.70 12.06
C ALA A 84 -6.46 -13.60 11.49
N ASP A 85 -6.04 -13.74 10.24
CA ASP A 85 -5.16 -12.78 9.56
C ASP A 85 -5.87 -11.46 9.28
N ASP A 86 -7.19 -11.47 9.03
CA ASP A 86 -7.98 -10.27 8.71
C ASP A 86 -7.99 -9.27 9.88
N ALA A 87 -8.14 -9.76 11.12
CA ALA A 87 -8.12 -8.91 12.31
C ALA A 87 -6.73 -8.27 12.54
N ALA A 88 -5.65 -9.03 12.30
CA ALA A 88 -4.28 -8.52 12.43
C ALA A 88 -3.99 -7.45 11.36
N ILE A 89 -4.40 -7.70 10.11
CA ILE A 89 -4.27 -6.75 8.99
C ILE A 89 -5.07 -5.48 9.29
N ALA A 90 -6.33 -5.61 9.69
CA ALA A 90 -7.17 -4.46 10.03
C ALA A 90 -6.56 -3.63 11.17
N ALA A 91 -6.05 -4.28 12.22
CA ALA A 91 -5.40 -3.61 13.34
C ALA A 91 -4.12 -2.87 12.89
N ALA A 92 -3.29 -3.49 12.04
CA ALA A 92 -2.07 -2.87 11.53
C ALA A 92 -2.37 -1.59 10.73
N LEU A 93 -3.44 -1.57 9.94
CA LEU A 93 -3.87 -0.41 9.15
C LEU A 93 -4.45 0.74 9.99
N THR A 94 -4.70 0.55 11.29
CA THR A 94 -5.14 1.64 12.18
C THR A 94 -4.02 2.57 12.66
N GLU A 95 -2.78 2.31 12.25
CA GLU A 95 -1.58 2.91 12.84
C GLU A 95 -1.61 2.86 14.38
N PRO A 96 -1.35 1.67 14.96
CA PRO A 96 -1.44 1.46 16.41
C PRO A 96 -0.66 2.51 17.19
N ALA A 97 -1.11 2.82 18.42
CA ALA A 97 -0.52 3.88 19.24
C ALA A 97 1.01 3.76 19.43
N ALA A 98 1.54 2.54 19.44
CA ALA A 98 2.98 2.28 19.49
C ALA A 98 3.72 2.80 18.24
N VAL A 99 3.15 2.62 17.04
CA VAL A 99 3.70 3.12 15.76
C VAL A 99 3.68 4.65 15.75
N ARG A 100 2.53 5.27 16.07
CA ARG A 100 2.42 6.74 16.14
C ARG A 100 3.38 7.36 17.17
N LYS A 101 3.55 6.71 18.32
CA LYS A 101 4.51 7.16 19.34
C LYS A 101 5.96 7.05 18.84
N ARG A 102 6.30 6.01 18.07
CA ARG A 102 7.63 5.87 17.48
C ARG A 102 7.90 6.93 16.41
N LEU A 103 6.93 7.27 15.56
CA LEU A 103 7.07 8.29 14.52
C LEU A 103 7.20 9.72 15.10
N ALA A 104 6.66 9.95 16.29
CA ALA A 104 6.72 11.25 16.96
C ALA A 104 7.98 11.47 17.83
N ALA A 105 8.80 10.43 18.01
CA ALA A 105 10.01 10.45 18.85
C ALA A 105 11.26 10.67 17.99
#